data_AF-A0A9D2PVJ5-F1
#
_entry.id   AF-A0A9D2PVJ5-F1
#
_cell.length_a   1.000
_cell.length_b   1.000
_cell.length_c   1.000
_cell.angle_alpha   90.00
_cell.angle_beta   90.00
_cell.angle_gamma   90.00
#
_symmetry.space_group_name_H-M   'P 1'
#
loop_
_entity.id
_entity.type
_entity.pdbx_description
1 polymer ?
#
loop_
_entity_poly.entity_id
_entity_poly.type
_entity_poly.pdbx_seq_one_letter_code
_entity_poly.pdbx_strand_id
1 'polypeptide(L)'
;MGDIGRRAGVLAAVVLTSAALTGCGLLGGGGRGEPGWVHDEDARRYYRPGVLLQSAELVDEHFPALGEPARVSLAEGRFTDPDERIPLPAPDDYWWQAVLELAPEDARELVTASASAGASDAGGAPDSGGGTLEPVDEAEVLALLVPSLEEELAACEGGWVSVLPALARGDGGDITVAGDLIEIAALCEDSGILVTSAVDM
;
A
#
# COMPACT_ATOMS: atom_id res chain seq x y z
N MET A 1 39.98 40.28 -23.63
CA MET A 1 40.54 40.64 -24.95
C MET A 1 41.55 39.56 -25.30
N GLY A 2 41.32 38.85 -26.42
CA GLY A 2 42.17 37.79 -27.00
C GLY A 2 41.86 36.38 -26.47
N ASP A 3 41.60 35.35 -27.26
CA ASP A 3 41.35 35.23 -28.70
C ASP A 3 40.66 33.87 -28.95
N ILE A 4 39.75 33.82 -29.91
CA ILE A 4 39.08 32.61 -30.39
C ILE A 4 40.01 31.92 -31.40
N GLY A 5 40.34 30.64 -31.17
CA GLY A 5 41.29 29.88 -32.00
C GLY A 5 40.86 28.45 -32.29
N ARG A 6 39.81 28.33 -33.10
CA ARG A 6 39.23 27.13 -33.73
C ARG A 6 40.28 26.28 -34.50
N ARG A 7 40.19 24.94 -34.40
CA ARG A 7 40.52 23.86 -35.38
C ARG A 7 40.93 22.59 -34.60
N ALA A 8 40.64 21.36 -34.98
CA ALA A 8 39.82 20.74 -36.02
C ALA A 8 39.65 19.27 -35.55
N GLY A 9 38.52 18.64 -35.87
CA GLY A 9 38.25 17.27 -35.47
C GLY A 9 39.21 16.25 -36.07
N VAL A 10 39.43 15.16 -35.33
CA VAL A 10 39.89 13.89 -35.89
C VAL A 10 38.89 12.81 -35.44
N LEU A 11 38.11 12.35 -36.41
CA LEU A 11 37.38 11.10 -36.42
C LEU A 11 38.38 9.95 -36.66
N ALA A 12 38.41 8.95 -35.79
CA ALA A 12 38.74 7.54 -36.08
C ALA A 12 38.57 6.73 -34.77
N ALA A 13 37.50 5.96 -34.56
CA ALA A 13 37.17 4.67 -35.15
C ALA A 13 37.97 3.48 -34.55
N VAL A 14 37.23 2.69 -33.75
CA VAL A 14 37.25 1.22 -33.58
C VAL A 14 38.44 0.58 -32.84
N VAL A 15 38.15 -0.05 -31.68
CA VAL A 15 38.32 -1.51 -31.47
C VAL A 15 37.25 -2.00 -30.48
N LEU A 16 36.38 -2.90 -30.95
CA LEU A 16 35.58 -3.80 -30.12
C LEU A 16 36.51 -4.86 -29.51
N THR A 17 36.65 -4.88 -28.19
CA THR A 17 37.19 -6.03 -27.47
C THR A 17 36.14 -6.61 -26.54
N SER A 18 35.46 -7.62 -27.08
CA SER A 18 34.74 -8.63 -26.33
C SER A 18 35.74 -9.38 -25.44
N ALA A 19 35.61 -9.23 -24.13
CA ALA A 19 36.23 -10.14 -23.16
C ALA A 19 35.12 -10.70 -22.27
N ALA A 20 34.52 -11.78 -22.78
CA ALA A 20 33.74 -12.70 -21.98
C ALA A 20 34.70 -13.45 -21.04
N LEU A 21 34.62 -13.16 -19.75
CA LEU A 21 35.06 -14.04 -18.68
C LEU A 21 33.81 -14.32 -17.83
N THR A 22 32.98 -15.30 -18.21
CA THR A 22 32.96 -16.64 -17.59
C THR A 22 33.16 -16.61 -16.07
N GLY A 23 32.11 -16.19 -15.36
CA GLY A 23 31.74 -16.79 -14.08
C GLY A 23 30.74 -17.91 -14.36
N CYS A 24 31.22 -19.15 -14.43
CA CYS A 24 30.40 -20.36 -14.48
C CYS A 24 29.90 -20.71 -13.08
N GLY A 25 28.62 -21.10 -12.98
CA GLY A 25 28.22 -22.12 -12.02
C GLY A 25 27.03 -21.81 -11.12
N LEU A 26 25.83 -21.72 -11.69
CA LEU A 26 24.70 -22.53 -11.20
C LEU A 26 23.66 -22.68 -12.31
N LEU A 27 23.71 -23.86 -12.93
CA LEU A 27 22.67 -24.40 -13.79
C LEU A 27 21.43 -24.62 -12.92
N GLY A 28 20.46 -23.71 -13.02
CA GLY A 28 19.08 -23.88 -12.58
C GLY A 28 18.18 -23.53 -13.75
N GLY A 29 17.29 -24.44 -14.10
CA GLY A 29 16.53 -24.42 -15.36
C GLY A 29 15.76 -23.13 -15.60
N GLY A 30 15.53 -22.85 -16.89
CA GLY A 30 14.60 -21.82 -17.32
C GLY A 30 13.22 -22.05 -16.72
N GLY A 31 12.86 -21.15 -15.82
CA GLY A 31 11.51 -20.82 -15.44
C GLY A 31 11.58 -19.34 -15.06
N ARG A 32 10.72 -18.50 -15.62
CA ARG A 32 10.38 -17.25 -14.93
C ARG A 32 9.64 -17.70 -13.67
N GLY A 33 10.39 -18.04 -12.62
CA GLY A 33 9.82 -18.47 -11.35
C GLY A 33 9.01 -17.32 -10.78
N GLU A 34 7.80 -17.60 -10.33
CA GLU A 34 7.02 -16.64 -9.57
C GLU A 34 7.87 -16.13 -8.39
N PRO A 35 7.79 -14.84 -8.03
CA PRO A 35 8.49 -14.33 -6.87
C PRO A 35 8.18 -15.20 -5.65
N GLY A 36 9.22 -15.69 -4.99
CA GLY A 36 9.08 -16.48 -3.78
C GLY A 36 8.53 -15.64 -2.62
N TRP A 37 8.09 -16.32 -1.56
CA TRP A 37 7.69 -15.68 -0.32
C TRP A 37 8.90 -15.03 0.36
N VAL A 38 8.69 -13.83 0.90
CA VAL A 38 9.67 -13.06 1.68
C VAL A 38 9.03 -12.67 3.00
N HIS A 39 9.80 -12.79 4.08
CA HIS A 39 9.43 -12.30 5.40
C HIS A 39 9.84 -10.83 5.55
N ASP A 40 8.86 -9.99 5.81
CA ASP A 40 9.05 -8.64 6.33
C ASP A 40 9.19 -8.71 7.85
N GLU A 41 10.37 -8.37 8.37
CA GLU A 41 10.63 -8.40 9.83
C GLU A 41 9.93 -7.25 10.57
N ASP A 42 9.73 -6.10 9.93
CA ASP A 42 9.15 -4.91 10.55
C ASP A 42 7.62 -5.07 10.65
N ALA A 43 6.97 -5.43 9.53
CA ALA A 43 5.54 -5.71 9.49
C ALA A 43 5.20 -7.12 10.05
N ARG A 44 6.20 -7.99 10.23
CA ARG A 44 6.09 -9.39 10.68
C ARG A 44 5.15 -10.23 9.80
N ARG A 45 5.32 -10.11 8.48
CA ARG A 45 4.42 -10.65 7.46
C ARG A 45 5.19 -11.35 6.34
N TYR A 46 4.65 -12.46 5.85
CA TYR A 46 5.11 -13.11 4.63
C TYR A 46 4.30 -12.60 3.44
N TYR A 47 4.98 -12.08 2.42
CA TYR A 47 4.38 -11.60 1.18
C TYR A 47 5.19 -12.04 -0.04
N ARG A 48 4.66 -11.81 -1.24
CA ARG A 48 5.35 -12.08 -2.51
C ARG A 48 5.74 -10.75 -3.18
N PRO A 49 7.02 -10.33 -3.14
CA PRO A 49 7.44 -9.06 -3.73
C PRO A 49 7.15 -9.00 -5.24
N GLY A 50 6.70 -7.84 -5.71
CA GLY A 50 6.38 -7.63 -7.12
C GLY A 50 5.13 -8.37 -7.62
N VAL A 51 4.35 -8.99 -6.72
CA VAL A 51 3.01 -9.52 -7.01
C VAL A 51 1.99 -8.57 -6.39
N LEU A 52 1.76 -7.44 -7.06
CA LEU A 52 0.67 -6.54 -6.71
C LEU A 52 -0.58 -6.89 -7.53
N LEU A 53 -1.70 -7.04 -6.83
CA LEU A 53 -3.00 -7.28 -7.43
C LEU A 53 -3.69 -5.94 -7.72
N GLN A 54 -4.40 -5.88 -8.84
CA GLN A 54 -5.19 -4.72 -9.26
C GLN A 54 -6.67 -5.10 -9.21
N SER A 55 -7.18 -5.38 -8.01
CA SER A 55 -8.54 -5.93 -7.80
C SER A 55 -9.46 -4.90 -7.14
N ALA A 56 -10.24 -4.18 -7.95
CA ALA A 56 -11.31 -3.33 -7.44
C ALA A 56 -12.46 -4.14 -6.81
N GLU A 57 -12.66 -5.38 -7.26
CA GLU A 57 -13.69 -6.29 -6.74
C GLU A 57 -13.47 -6.61 -5.25
N LEU A 58 -12.21 -6.86 -4.86
CA LEU A 58 -11.87 -7.09 -3.45
C LEU A 58 -12.07 -5.81 -2.62
N VAL A 59 -11.74 -4.64 -3.17
CA VAL A 59 -12.00 -3.37 -2.46
C VAL A 59 -13.50 -3.13 -2.28
N ASP A 60 -14.32 -3.36 -3.30
CA ASP A 60 -15.79 -3.19 -3.24
C ASP A 60 -16.45 -4.17 -2.26
N GLU A 61 -15.98 -5.42 -2.21
CA GLU A 61 -16.47 -6.42 -1.27
C GLU A 61 -16.23 -6.02 0.20
N HIS A 62 -15.07 -5.46 0.51
CA HIS A 62 -14.68 -5.14 1.89
C HIS A 62 -15.09 -3.71 2.29
N PHE A 63 -15.01 -2.77 1.35
CA PHE A 63 -15.24 -1.33 1.53
C PHE A 63 -16.19 -0.76 0.46
N PRO A 64 -17.45 -1.21 0.39
CA PRO A 64 -18.41 -0.77 -0.65
C PRO A 64 -18.72 0.74 -0.61
N ALA A 65 -18.37 1.43 0.48
CA ALA A 65 -18.54 2.88 0.61
C ALA A 65 -17.51 3.69 -0.21
N LEU A 66 -16.41 3.07 -0.67
CA LEU A 66 -15.35 3.75 -1.42
C LEU A 66 -15.67 3.97 -2.91
N GLY A 67 -16.73 3.34 -3.43
CA GLY A 67 -17.05 3.40 -4.85
C GLY A 67 -15.99 2.71 -5.71
N GLU A 68 -15.64 3.32 -6.85
CA GLU A 68 -14.64 2.79 -7.79
C GLU A 68 -13.36 3.64 -7.75
N PRO A 69 -12.30 3.22 -7.02
CA PRO A 69 -11.02 3.92 -7.01
C PRO A 69 -10.41 4.02 -8.41
N ALA A 70 -9.76 5.15 -8.71
CA ALA A 70 -9.08 5.37 -9.99
C ALA A 70 -7.92 4.38 -10.19
N ARG A 71 -7.26 4.01 -9.09
CA ARG A 71 -6.20 3.00 -9.05
C ARG A 71 -6.32 2.19 -7.76
N VAL A 72 -6.05 0.89 -7.89
CA VAL A 72 -5.96 -0.06 -6.77
C VAL A 72 -4.66 -0.81 -6.90
N SER A 73 -3.83 -0.83 -5.87
CA SER A 73 -2.66 -1.71 -5.77
C SER A 73 -2.72 -2.46 -4.44
N LEU A 74 -2.76 -3.79 -4.50
CA LEU A 74 -3.00 -4.65 -3.36
C LEU A 74 -1.89 -5.67 -3.18
N ALA A 75 -1.48 -5.89 -1.94
CA ALA A 75 -0.65 -7.01 -1.53
C ALA A 75 -1.45 -7.93 -0.59
N GLU A 76 -1.24 -9.24 -0.74
CA GLU A 76 -1.81 -10.26 0.13
C GLU A 76 -0.68 -11.09 0.73
N GLY A 77 -0.94 -11.70 1.88
CA GLY A 77 0.05 -12.58 2.47
C GLY A 77 -0.43 -13.35 3.68
N ARG A 78 0.55 -13.83 4.45
CA ARG A 78 0.34 -14.66 5.63
C ARG A 78 1.19 -14.20 6.81
N PHE A 79 0.81 -14.54 8.03
CA PHE A 79 1.64 -14.32 9.22
C PHE A 79 2.61 -15.47 9.48
N THR A 80 2.21 -16.70 9.16
CA THR A 80 3.09 -17.88 9.23
C THR A 80 3.83 -18.14 7.92
N ASP A 81 5.01 -18.76 8.03
CA ASP A 81 5.83 -19.12 6.88
C ASP A 81 5.03 -20.03 5.93
N PRO A 82 4.82 -19.63 4.67
CA PRO A 82 4.07 -20.42 3.71
C PRO A 82 4.72 -21.74 3.32
N ASP A 83 6.03 -21.88 3.50
CA ASP A 83 6.78 -23.11 3.26
C ASP A 83 6.76 -24.06 4.47
N GLU A 84 6.29 -23.60 5.64
CA GLU A 84 6.05 -24.48 6.77
C GLU A 84 4.89 -25.44 6.49
N ARG A 85 5.08 -26.71 6.88
CA ARG A 85 4.06 -27.75 6.72
C ARG A 85 2.99 -27.65 7.80
N ILE A 86 2.24 -26.56 7.79
CA ILE A 86 1.04 -26.38 8.60
C ILE A 86 -0.13 -26.98 7.81
N PRO A 87 -0.82 -28.04 8.32
CA PRO A 87 -1.85 -28.74 7.54
C PRO A 87 -3.06 -27.87 7.15
N LEU A 88 -3.37 -26.85 7.94
CA LEU A 88 -4.38 -25.85 7.65
C LEU A 88 -4.04 -24.59 8.46
N PRO A 89 -3.66 -23.47 7.83
CA PRO A 89 -3.50 -22.21 8.53
C PRO A 89 -4.82 -21.76 9.14
N ALA A 90 -4.77 -21.04 10.26
CA ALA A 90 -5.96 -20.44 10.85
C ALA A 90 -6.50 -19.32 9.93
N PRO A 91 -7.79 -18.97 10.00
CA PRO A 91 -8.34 -17.87 9.20
C PRO A 91 -7.57 -16.56 9.42
N ASP A 92 -7.24 -16.24 10.67
CA ASP A 92 -6.43 -15.09 11.08
C ASP A 92 -4.95 -15.16 10.68
N ASP A 93 -4.54 -16.17 9.92
CA ASP A 93 -3.22 -16.23 9.33
C ASP A 93 -3.09 -15.34 8.08
N TYR A 94 -4.21 -14.94 7.46
CA TYR A 94 -4.19 -14.18 6.21
C TYR A 94 -4.40 -12.69 6.44
N TRP A 95 -3.73 -11.89 5.62
CA TRP A 95 -3.86 -10.44 5.62
C TRP A 95 -3.81 -9.90 4.20
N TRP A 96 -4.35 -8.70 4.02
CA TRP A 96 -4.21 -7.93 2.80
C TRP A 96 -4.05 -6.45 3.08
N GLN A 97 -3.41 -5.76 2.14
CA GLN A 97 -3.15 -4.33 2.20
C GLN A 97 -3.43 -3.71 0.86
N ALA A 98 -3.99 -2.50 0.86
CA ALA A 98 -4.24 -1.78 -0.36
C ALA A 98 -3.77 -0.32 -0.27
N VAL A 99 -3.23 0.15 -1.38
CA VAL A 99 -3.02 1.57 -1.69
C VAL A 99 -4.00 1.91 -2.81
N LEU A 100 -4.90 2.84 -2.53
CA LEU A 100 -6.00 3.24 -3.40
C LEU A 100 -5.83 4.71 -3.77
N GLU A 101 -6.02 5.04 -5.05
CA GLU A 101 -6.13 6.43 -5.51
C GLU A 101 -7.61 6.77 -5.69
N LEU A 102 -8.12 7.62 -4.81
CA LEU A 102 -9.50 8.09 -4.86
C LEU A 102 -9.62 9.36 -5.70
N ALA A 103 -10.79 9.57 -6.31
CA ALA A 103 -11.06 10.87 -6.90
C ALA A 103 -11.13 11.94 -5.78
N PRO A 104 -10.75 13.20 -6.07
CA PRO A 104 -10.75 14.26 -5.04
C PRO A 104 -12.11 14.49 -4.36
N GLU A 105 -13.21 14.26 -5.07
CA GLU A 105 -14.56 14.28 -4.54
C GLU A 105 -14.81 13.14 -3.54
N ASP A 106 -14.46 11.90 -3.92
CA ASP A 106 -14.65 10.70 -3.08
C ASP A 106 -13.81 10.78 -1.80
N ALA A 107 -12.57 11.28 -1.90
CA ALA A 107 -11.72 11.52 -0.73
C ALA A 107 -12.35 12.52 0.25
N ARG A 108 -12.95 13.61 -0.24
CA ARG A 108 -13.63 14.61 0.61
C ARG A 108 -14.93 14.07 1.22
N GLU A 109 -15.68 13.29 0.44
CA GLU A 109 -16.88 12.62 0.94
C GLU A 109 -16.52 11.64 2.06
N LEU A 110 -15.45 10.87 1.88
CA LEU A 110 -14.94 9.94 2.88
C LEU A 110 -14.54 10.66 4.18
N VAL A 111 -13.76 11.74 4.10
CA VAL A 111 -13.41 12.60 5.26
C VAL A 111 -14.64 13.10 6.00
N THR A 112 -15.64 13.58 5.24
CA THR A 112 -16.89 14.11 5.80
C THR A 112 -17.69 13.00 6.49
N ALA A 113 -17.76 11.81 5.88
CA ALA A 113 -18.42 10.64 6.44
C ALA A 113 -17.71 10.19 7.74
N SER A 114 -16.38 10.12 7.74
CA SER A 114 -15.59 9.70 8.91
C SER A 114 -15.76 10.67 10.07
N ALA A 115 -15.74 11.98 9.81
CA ALA A 115 -15.94 13.01 10.83
C ALA A 115 -17.34 12.93 11.46
N SER A 116 -18.34 12.57 10.65
CA SER A 116 -19.73 12.42 11.10
C SER A 116 -19.95 11.14 11.91
N ALA A 117 -19.32 10.03 11.49
CA ALA A 117 -19.39 8.75 12.18
C ALA A 117 -18.70 8.81 13.55
N GLY A 118 -17.47 9.33 13.62
CA GLY A 118 -16.73 9.45 14.87
C GLY A 118 -17.40 10.36 15.91
N ALA A 119 -18.15 11.38 15.47
CA ALA A 119 -18.94 12.23 16.37
C ALA A 119 -20.13 11.50 17.03
N SER A 120 -20.62 10.42 16.41
CA SER A 120 -21.77 9.66 16.90
C SER A 120 -21.39 8.68 18.02
N ASP A 121 -20.17 8.13 17.98
CA ASP A 121 -19.67 7.18 18.99
C ASP A 121 -19.15 7.88 20.26
N ALA A 122 -18.78 9.17 20.15
CA ALA A 122 -18.13 9.92 21.22
C ALA A 122 -19.11 10.55 22.25
N GLY A 123 -20.41 10.22 22.27
CA GLY A 123 -21.36 10.43 23.39
C GLY A 123 -21.42 11.81 24.10
N GLY A 124 -20.80 12.85 23.58
CA GLY A 124 -20.53 14.12 24.25
C GLY A 124 -21.26 15.28 23.60
N ALA A 125 -21.66 16.27 24.42
CA ALA A 125 -22.42 17.45 24.00
C ALA A 125 -21.85 18.11 22.73
N PRO A 126 -22.71 18.69 21.87
CA PRO A 126 -22.28 19.30 20.61
C PRO A 126 -21.48 20.57 20.89
N ASP A 127 -20.17 20.43 21.08
CA ASP A 127 -19.29 21.57 20.91
C ASP A 127 -19.27 21.91 19.42
N SER A 128 -19.52 23.17 19.16
CA SER A 128 -19.71 23.72 17.83
C SER A 128 -18.37 23.74 17.08
N GLY A 129 -18.04 22.65 16.41
CA GLY A 129 -16.90 22.54 15.51
C GLY A 129 -16.87 21.15 14.91
N GLY A 130 -16.88 21.04 13.58
CA GLY A 130 -16.89 19.76 12.88
C GLY A 130 -15.86 18.79 13.45
N GLY A 131 -16.26 17.53 13.62
CA GLY A 131 -15.40 16.49 14.18
C GLY A 131 -14.06 16.50 13.47
N THR A 132 -13.00 16.82 14.20
CA THR A 132 -11.65 16.75 13.66
C THR A 132 -11.26 15.28 13.61
N LEU A 133 -10.85 14.80 12.43
CA LEU A 133 -10.38 13.44 12.27
C LEU A 133 -9.12 13.20 13.12
N GLU A 134 -8.94 11.96 13.53
CA GLU A 134 -7.74 11.54 14.24
C GLU A 134 -6.55 11.58 13.26
N PRO A 135 -5.47 12.32 13.57
CA PRO A 135 -4.26 12.31 12.76
C PRO A 135 -3.56 10.95 12.90
N VAL A 136 -3.02 10.44 11.79
CA VAL A 136 -2.20 9.22 11.75
C VAL A 136 -0.76 9.62 11.45
N ASP A 137 0.20 9.04 12.17
CA ASP A 137 1.62 9.29 11.90
C ASP A 137 2.03 8.58 10.59
N GLU A 138 2.77 9.27 9.73
CA GLU A 138 3.31 8.67 8.51
C GLU A 138 4.21 7.46 8.85
N ALA A 139 4.95 7.51 9.96
CA ALA A 139 5.76 6.38 10.40
C ALA A 139 4.92 5.15 10.75
N GLU A 140 3.68 5.33 11.21
CA GLU A 140 2.75 4.23 11.51
C GLU A 140 2.19 3.63 10.21
N VAL A 141 1.85 4.47 9.23
CA VAL A 141 1.44 4.02 7.88
C VAL A 141 2.53 3.16 7.26
N LEU A 142 3.77 3.63 7.29
CA LEU A 142 4.92 2.94 6.71
C LEU A 142 5.28 1.66 7.47
N ALA A 143 5.20 1.66 8.81
CA ALA A 143 5.56 0.49 9.62
C ALA A 143 4.64 -0.72 9.41
N LEU A 144 3.41 -0.49 8.95
CA LEU A 144 2.46 -1.57 8.67
C LEU A 144 2.61 -2.10 7.25
N LEU A 145 2.92 -1.25 6.26
CA LEU A 145 2.94 -1.61 4.86
C LEU A 145 4.14 -2.51 4.48
N VAL A 146 3.88 -3.48 3.61
CA VAL A 146 4.98 -4.21 2.98
C VAL A 146 5.72 -3.32 1.96
N PRO A 147 7.04 -3.50 1.78
CA PRO A 147 7.86 -2.65 0.91
C PRO A 147 7.36 -2.49 -0.53
N SER A 148 6.69 -3.51 -1.09
CA SER A 148 6.13 -3.41 -2.44
C SER A 148 4.99 -2.39 -2.57
N LEU A 149 4.28 -2.08 -1.49
CA LEU A 149 3.22 -1.06 -1.48
C LEU A 149 3.73 0.33 -1.08
N GLU A 150 4.82 0.42 -0.31
CA GLU A 150 5.46 1.71 0.00
C GLU A 150 5.86 2.46 -1.28
N GLU A 151 6.31 1.74 -2.30
CA GLU A 151 6.67 2.31 -3.61
C GLU A 151 5.48 2.95 -4.35
N GLU A 152 4.25 2.64 -3.96
CA GLU A 152 3.02 3.18 -4.54
C GLU A 152 2.52 4.45 -3.83
N LEU A 153 3.13 4.83 -2.70
CA LEU A 153 2.73 6.00 -1.94
C LEU A 153 3.22 7.30 -2.60
N ALA A 154 2.30 8.27 -2.70
CA ALA A 154 2.66 9.65 -2.93
C ALA A 154 2.99 10.34 -1.60
N ALA A 155 3.90 11.33 -1.63
CA ALA A 155 4.18 12.14 -0.45
C ALA A 155 2.90 12.87 0.03
N CYS A 156 2.69 12.89 1.35
CA CYS A 156 1.54 13.55 1.96
C CYS A 156 1.94 14.79 2.77
N GLU A 157 1.91 15.97 2.15
CA GLU A 157 2.33 17.22 2.81
C GLU A 157 1.35 17.69 3.90
N GLY A 158 0.05 17.46 3.71
CA GLY A 158 -1.01 17.81 4.67
C GLY A 158 -1.13 16.87 5.88
N GLY A 159 -0.40 15.75 5.87
CA GLY A 159 -0.48 14.70 6.88
C GLY A 159 -1.61 13.69 6.64
N TRP A 160 -1.53 12.56 7.32
CA TRP A 160 -2.49 11.47 7.20
C TRP A 160 -3.60 11.59 8.25
N VAL A 161 -4.81 11.23 7.87
CA VAL A 161 -5.98 11.19 8.77
C VAL A 161 -6.64 9.82 8.76
N SER A 162 -7.15 9.39 9.91
CA SER A 162 -7.90 8.14 10.01
C SER A 162 -9.30 8.32 9.43
N VAL A 163 -9.63 7.47 8.47
CA VAL A 163 -10.97 7.35 7.89
C VAL A 163 -11.70 6.09 8.35
N LEU A 164 -11.09 5.35 9.27
CA LEU A 164 -11.63 4.13 9.88
C LEU A 164 -13.11 4.24 10.28
N PRO A 165 -13.60 5.33 10.92
CA PRO A 165 -15.01 5.43 11.31
C PRO A 165 -16.02 5.34 10.15
N ALA A 166 -15.62 5.69 8.92
CA ALA A 166 -16.49 5.57 7.75
C ALA A 166 -16.40 4.21 7.07
N LEU A 167 -15.28 3.50 7.24
CA LEU A 167 -15.02 2.21 6.57
C LEU A 167 -15.38 1.01 7.44
N ALA A 168 -15.29 1.17 8.76
CA ALA A 168 -15.72 0.16 9.71
C ALA A 168 -17.23 -0.06 9.61
N ARG A 169 -17.65 -1.32 9.74
CA ARG A 169 -19.07 -1.66 9.83
C ARG A 169 -19.63 -1.04 11.12
N GLY A 170 -20.80 -0.41 11.03
CA GLY A 170 -21.36 0.43 12.10
C GLY A 170 -21.86 -0.30 13.37
N ASP A 171 -21.38 -1.52 13.67
CA ASP A 171 -21.74 -2.27 14.88
C ASP A 171 -20.72 -2.14 16.03
N GLY A 172 -19.74 -1.25 15.89
CA GLY A 172 -18.80 -0.85 16.94
C GLY A 172 -17.49 -1.63 16.98
N GLY A 173 -17.13 -2.32 15.88
CA GLY A 173 -15.82 -2.92 15.69
C GLY A 173 -15.13 -2.38 14.44
N ASP A 174 -13.80 -2.34 14.46
CA ASP A 174 -12.94 -1.96 13.33
C ASP A 174 -12.91 -3.09 12.30
N ILE A 175 -14.08 -3.44 11.75
CA ILE A 175 -14.28 -4.63 10.93
C ILE A 175 -14.84 -4.20 9.58
N THR A 176 -14.32 -4.74 8.48
CA THR A 176 -14.86 -4.52 7.13
C THR A 176 -16.29 -5.06 7.00
N VAL A 177 -16.97 -4.74 5.89
CA VAL A 177 -18.28 -5.35 5.60
C VAL A 177 -18.15 -6.87 5.39
N ALA A 178 -17.01 -7.32 4.86
CA ALA A 178 -16.72 -8.73 4.61
C ALA A 178 -16.37 -9.53 5.89
N GLY A 179 -15.94 -8.85 6.96
CA GLY A 179 -15.68 -9.48 8.26
C GLY A 179 -14.25 -9.41 8.75
N ASP A 180 -13.35 -8.79 8.01
CA ASP A 180 -11.92 -8.67 8.36
C ASP A 180 -11.68 -7.58 9.39
N LEU A 181 -10.71 -7.79 10.28
CA LEU A 181 -10.23 -6.76 11.20
C LEU A 181 -9.38 -5.73 10.43
N ILE A 182 -9.78 -4.45 10.47
CA ILE A 182 -9.05 -3.32 9.90
C ILE A 182 -7.99 -2.89 10.91
N GLU A 183 -6.72 -2.93 10.52
CA GLU A 183 -5.60 -2.45 11.35
C GLU A 183 -5.27 -0.99 11.08
N ILE A 184 -5.44 -0.54 9.84
CA ILE A 184 -5.28 0.86 9.45
C ILE A 184 -6.21 1.21 8.29
N ALA A 185 -6.71 2.44 8.32
CA ALA A 185 -7.44 3.09 7.24
C ALA A 185 -7.06 4.58 7.22
N ALA A 186 -5.96 4.90 6.56
CA ALA A 186 -5.34 6.23 6.57
C ALA A 186 -5.45 6.90 5.20
N LEU A 187 -6.00 8.11 5.16
CA LEU A 187 -6.15 8.91 3.95
C LEU A 187 -5.19 10.10 3.97
N CYS A 188 -4.50 10.33 2.85
CA CYS A 188 -3.89 11.60 2.54
C CYS A 188 -4.85 12.44 1.70
N GLU A 189 -5.44 13.49 2.29
CA GLU A 189 -6.47 14.30 1.62
C GLU A 189 -5.95 15.02 0.36
N ASP A 190 -4.70 15.48 0.40
CA ASP A 190 -4.11 16.27 -0.68
C ASP A 190 -3.85 15.45 -1.96
N SER A 191 -3.47 14.18 -1.79
CA SER A 191 -3.19 13.27 -2.91
C SER A 191 -4.35 12.35 -3.26
N GLY A 192 -5.33 12.20 -2.36
CA GLY A 192 -6.41 11.22 -2.50
C GLY A 192 -5.94 9.77 -2.29
N ILE A 193 -4.72 9.56 -1.77
CA ILE A 193 -4.19 8.23 -1.50
C ILE A 193 -4.76 7.71 -0.19
N LEU A 194 -5.46 6.58 -0.25
CA LEU A 194 -5.96 5.83 0.90
C LEU A 194 -5.14 4.54 1.06
N VAL A 195 -4.64 4.33 2.27
CA VAL A 195 -3.97 3.11 2.70
C VAL A 195 -4.88 2.32 3.62
N THR A 196 -5.06 1.03 3.33
CA THR A 196 -5.78 0.09 4.19
C THR A 196 -4.95 -1.15 4.48
N SER A 197 -5.02 -1.67 5.70
CA SER A 197 -4.51 -3.01 6.08
C SER A 197 -5.61 -3.74 6.84
N ALA A 198 -5.86 -5.00 6.48
CA ALA A 198 -6.83 -5.82 7.16
C ALA A 198 -6.37 -7.29 7.29
N VAL A 199 -6.92 -7.96 8.30
CA VAL A 199 -6.62 -9.34 8.69
C VAL A 199 -7.91 -10.15 8.69
N ASP A 200 -7.90 -11.30 8.04
CA ASP A 200 -9.03 -12.24 8.01
C ASP A 200 -9.35 -12.74 9.44
N MET A 201 -10.60 -13.14 9.74
CA MET A 201 -11.06 -13.51 11.09
C MET A 201 -11.89 -14.80 11.14
#